data_AF-A0A3D2H734-F1
#
_entry.id   AF-A0A3D2H734-F1
#
_cell.length_a   1.000
_cell.length_b   1.000
_cell.length_c   1.000
_cell.angle_alpha   90.00
_cell.angle_beta   90.00
_cell.angle_gamma   90.00
#
_symmetry.space_group_name_H-M   'P 1'
#
loop_
_entity.id
_entity.type
_entity.pdbx_description
1 polymer ?
#
loop_
_entity_poly.entity_id
_entity_poly.type
_entity_poly.pdbx_seq_one_letter_code
_entity_poly.pdbx_strand_id
1 'polypeptide(L)'
;MNWKEAVCQPGIPAAIGAALLFGTGTPLAKWLLESVDPWLLAGLLYSGSGIGLLLYRRLSHAPAVQLPRREIAWFAGAILAGGIVGPVLLMIGLSGMQASAASLLLNAESVFTALLAWFVFRENFDRRIALGMLAIVAGAVVLSWSGDAHSAGLWPMLAILGACLAWGIDNNLTRKVSLTDATWIASVKGLVSGGVNLTLALWLGASIPALPQLAGAMLVGLLAYGVSLTLFVVGLRHLGTARTGAYFSIAPFFGALLAVLMGEPVTSSLLLAGALMALGTWLHLTEHHEHRHIHAELMHDHDHAHDEHHQHEHDFQTTPGSQHRHLHHHEPLTHAHRHFPDAHHQHKH
;
A
#
# COMPACT_ATOMS: atom_id res chain seq x y z
N MET A 1 8.61 -5.35 -26.96
CA MET A 1 7.19 -5.08 -26.61
C MET A 1 6.89 -3.66 -27.06
N ASN A 2 5.93 -3.48 -27.97
CA ASN A 2 5.69 -2.21 -28.64
C ASN A 2 5.02 -1.24 -27.65
N TRP A 3 5.51 0.00 -27.49
CA TRP A 3 5.02 0.92 -26.45
C TRP A 3 3.51 1.21 -26.56
N LYS A 4 2.96 1.10 -27.78
CA LYS A 4 1.53 1.21 -28.06
C LYS A 4 0.70 0.03 -27.52
N GLU A 5 1.24 -1.19 -27.52
CA GLU A 5 0.56 -2.38 -26.97
C GLU A 5 0.54 -2.37 -25.43
N ALA A 6 1.57 -1.79 -24.80
CA ALA A 6 1.62 -1.61 -23.34
C ALA A 6 0.54 -0.62 -22.83
N VAL A 7 0.24 0.44 -23.58
CA VAL A 7 -0.81 1.41 -23.23
C VAL A 7 -2.23 0.84 -23.46
N CYS A 8 -2.38 -0.13 -24.37
CA CYS A 8 -3.66 -0.82 -24.61
C CYS A 8 -4.01 -1.89 -23.59
N GLN A 9 -3.08 -2.33 -22.73
CA GLN A 9 -3.43 -3.20 -21.60
C GLN A 9 -3.98 -2.37 -20.45
N PRO A 10 -5.24 -2.55 -20.02
CA PRO A 10 -5.86 -1.70 -18.99
C PRO A 10 -5.11 -1.68 -17.65
N GLY A 11 -4.25 -2.67 -17.38
CA GLY A 11 -3.46 -2.77 -16.15
C GLY A 11 -2.35 -1.74 -15.99
N ILE A 12 -1.60 -1.39 -17.04
CA ILE A 12 -0.49 -0.41 -16.95
C ILE A 12 -0.98 1.01 -16.62
N PRO A 13 -1.94 1.60 -17.38
CA PRO A 13 -2.45 2.92 -17.06
C PRO A 13 -3.15 2.93 -15.69
N ALA A 14 -3.79 1.82 -15.27
CA ALA A 14 -4.34 1.71 -13.92
C ALA A 14 -3.25 1.74 -12.83
N ALA A 15 -2.18 0.97 -12.97
CA ALA A 15 -1.10 0.94 -11.98
C ALA A 15 -0.34 2.28 -11.88
N ILE A 16 -0.08 2.94 -13.02
CA ILE A 16 0.55 4.27 -13.05
C ILE A 16 -0.42 5.33 -12.50
N GLY A 17 -1.70 5.26 -12.86
CA GLY A 17 -2.75 6.14 -12.34
C GLY A 17 -2.89 6.02 -10.82
N ALA A 18 -2.83 4.80 -10.28
CA ALA A 18 -2.78 4.56 -8.85
C ALA A 18 -1.55 5.23 -8.21
N ALA A 19 -0.37 5.01 -8.78
CA ALA A 19 0.87 5.60 -8.28
C ALA A 19 0.81 7.14 -8.26
N LEU A 20 0.27 7.75 -9.32
CA LEU A 20 0.12 9.19 -9.43
C LEU A 20 -0.87 9.73 -8.40
N LEU A 21 -2.06 9.14 -8.28
CA LEU A 21 -3.07 9.58 -7.31
C LEU A 21 -2.58 9.44 -5.86
N PHE A 22 -1.94 8.31 -5.53
CA PHE A 22 -1.38 8.11 -4.19
C PHE A 22 -0.23 9.09 -3.92
N GLY A 23 0.73 9.19 -4.86
CA GLY A 23 1.91 10.03 -4.73
C GLY A 23 1.58 11.52 -4.55
N THR A 24 0.63 12.02 -5.34
CA THR A 24 0.17 13.42 -5.25
C THR A 24 -0.59 13.74 -3.96
N GLY A 25 -1.00 12.72 -3.19
CA GLY A 25 -1.68 12.90 -1.90
C GLY A 25 -0.84 13.62 -0.86
N THR A 26 0.48 13.38 -0.80
CA THR A 26 1.36 13.98 0.22
C THR A 26 1.52 15.49 0.05
N PRO A 27 1.86 16.04 -1.14
CA PRO A 27 1.92 17.49 -1.35
C PRO A 27 0.57 18.19 -1.14
N LEU A 28 -0.53 17.57 -1.58
CA LEU A 28 -1.87 18.13 -1.39
C LEU A 28 -2.28 18.13 0.09
N ALA A 29 -1.92 17.08 0.85
CA ALA A 29 -2.11 17.04 2.29
C ALA A 29 -1.27 18.12 2.99
N LYS A 30 -0.02 18.33 2.57
CA LYS A 30 0.84 19.41 3.11
C LYS A 30 0.20 20.78 2.94
N TRP A 31 -0.36 21.05 1.77
CA TRP A 31 -1.08 22.30 1.52
C TRP A 31 -2.33 22.44 2.42
N LEU A 32 -3.08 21.37 2.63
CA LEU A 32 -4.24 21.39 3.55
C LEU A 32 -3.83 21.60 5.02
N LEU A 33 -2.65 21.14 5.44
CA LEU A 33 -2.11 21.35 6.79
C LEU A 33 -1.86 22.83 7.14
N GLU A 34 -1.86 23.74 6.16
CA GLU A 34 -1.76 25.18 6.44
C GLU A 34 -3.00 25.73 7.17
N SER A 35 -4.13 25.05 7.05
CA SER A 35 -5.44 25.53 7.56
C SER A 35 -6.25 24.48 8.32
N VAL A 36 -5.78 23.23 8.36
CA VAL A 36 -6.46 22.11 9.01
C VAL A 36 -5.53 21.47 10.02
N ASP A 37 -6.05 21.17 11.22
CA ASP A 37 -5.32 20.44 12.25
C ASP A 37 -4.78 19.10 11.72
N PRO A 38 -3.52 18.71 12.02
CA PRO A 38 -2.93 17.48 11.50
C PRO A 38 -3.69 16.20 11.83
N TRP A 39 -4.21 16.08 13.05
CA TRP A 39 -4.97 14.89 13.47
C TRP A 39 -6.32 14.86 12.76
N LEU A 40 -7.00 16.01 12.71
CA LEU A 40 -8.27 16.14 12.01
C LEU A 40 -8.13 15.82 10.52
N LEU A 41 -7.07 16.31 9.86
CA LEU A 41 -6.80 16.04 8.45
C LEU A 41 -6.62 14.54 8.18
N ALA A 42 -5.89 13.82 9.05
CA ALA A 42 -5.77 12.36 8.97
C ALA A 42 -7.16 11.68 8.98
N GLY A 43 -8.05 12.12 9.87
CA GLY A 43 -9.44 11.64 9.94
C GLY A 43 -10.26 11.97 8.70
N LEU A 44 -10.14 13.18 8.14
CA LEU A 44 -10.86 13.60 6.93
C LEU A 44 -10.42 12.81 5.70
N LEU A 45 -9.11 12.59 5.51
CA LEU A 45 -8.57 11.80 4.41
C LEU A 45 -9.12 10.37 4.41
N TYR A 46 -9.10 9.71 5.57
CA TYR A 46 -9.61 8.34 5.70
C TYR A 46 -11.13 8.26 5.61
N SER A 47 -11.85 9.27 6.11
CA SER A 47 -13.30 9.37 5.94
C SER A 47 -13.69 9.53 4.47
N GLY A 48 -12.96 10.37 3.72
CA GLY A 48 -13.14 10.54 2.28
C GLY A 48 -12.96 9.23 1.52
N SER A 49 -11.89 8.49 1.81
CA SER A 49 -11.65 7.15 1.26
C SER A 49 -12.76 6.16 1.62
N GLY A 50 -13.08 6.06 2.91
CA GLY A 50 -14.06 5.10 3.43
C GLY A 50 -15.47 5.31 2.88
N ILE A 51 -15.95 6.56 2.90
CA ILE A 51 -17.27 6.95 2.39
C ILE A 51 -17.31 6.80 0.87
N GLY A 52 -16.31 7.29 0.15
CA GLY A 52 -16.30 7.19 -1.30
C GLY A 52 -16.23 5.75 -1.81
N LEU A 53 -15.44 4.89 -1.17
CA LEU A 53 -15.42 3.46 -1.48
C LEU A 53 -16.72 2.76 -1.07
N LEU A 54 -17.35 3.15 0.04
CA LEU A 54 -18.66 2.64 0.42
C LEU A 54 -19.72 2.97 -0.64
N LEU A 55 -19.75 4.23 -1.10
CA LEU A 55 -20.65 4.68 -2.16
C LEU A 55 -20.36 3.94 -3.47
N TYR A 56 -19.08 3.81 -3.85
CA TYR A 56 -18.68 3.02 -5.02
C TYR A 56 -19.23 1.59 -4.95
N ARG A 57 -19.03 0.89 -3.82
CA ARG A 57 -19.53 -0.48 -3.63
C ARG A 57 -21.06 -0.57 -3.70
N ARG A 58 -21.77 0.42 -3.18
CA ARG A 58 -23.24 0.48 -3.22
C ARG A 58 -23.73 0.68 -4.64
N LEU A 59 -23.11 1.59 -5.39
CA LEU A 59 -23.45 1.89 -6.78
C LEU A 59 -23.04 0.77 -7.75
N SER A 60 -21.94 0.07 -7.45
CA SER A 60 -21.48 -1.08 -8.22
C SER A 60 -22.16 -2.39 -7.83
N HIS A 61 -23.13 -2.36 -6.91
CA HIS A 61 -23.80 -3.54 -6.35
C HIS A 61 -22.83 -4.64 -5.92
N ALA A 62 -21.69 -4.25 -5.31
CA ALA A 62 -20.68 -5.20 -4.86
C ALA A 62 -21.28 -6.18 -3.82
N PRO A 63 -20.90 -7.47 -3.86
CA PRO A 63 -21.43 -8.46 -2.93
C PRO A 63 -21.13 -8.12 -1.48
N ALA A 64 -22.01 -8.57 -0.59
CA ALA A 64 -21.78 -8.48 0.85
C ALA A 64 -20.58 -9.34 1.23
N VAL A 65 -19.74 -8.81 2.12
CA VAL A 65 -18.53 -9.48 2.59
C VAL A 65 -18.72 -9.86 4.05
N GLN A 66 -18.38 -11.10 4.38
CA GLN A 66 -18.35 -11.59 5.75
C GLN A 66 -16.91 -11.96 6.08
N LEU A 67 -16.33 -11.24 7.04
CA LEU A 67 -14.97 -11.53 7.50
C LEU A 67 -15.03 -12.69 8.52
N PRO A 68 -14.26 -13.77 8.32
CA PRO A 68 -14.19 -14.87 9.27
C PRO A 68 -13.77 -14.37 10.66
N ARG A 69 -14.34 -14.94 11.73
CA ARG A 69 -14.04 -14.50 13.12
C ARG A 69 -12.54 -14.54 13.46
N ARG A 70 -11.80 -15.49 12.86
CA ARG A 70 -10.36 -15.66 13.04
C ARG A 70 -9.54 -14.53 12.41
N GLU A 71 -10.10 -13.85 11.42
CA GLU A 71 -9.47 -12.76 10.67
C GLU A 71 -9.73 -11.37 11.27
N ILE A 72 -10.75 -11.25 12.13
CA ILE A 72 -11.14 -9.98 12.77
C ILE A 72 -9.98 -9.38 13.57
N ALA A 73 -9.24 -10.18 14.33
CA ALA A 73 -8.13 -9.67 15.15
C ALA A 73 -7.01 -9.09 14.29
N TRP A 74 -6.66 -9.77 13.19
CA TRP A 74 -5.67 -9.31 12.22
C TRP A 74 -6.12 -8.01 11.55
N PHE A 75 -7.38 -7.97 11.14
CA PHE A 75 -7.95 -6.78 10.49
C PHE A 75 -8.08 -5.59 11.45
N ALA A 76 -8.44 -5.82 12.70
CA ALA A 76 -8.47 -4.77 13.73
C ALA A 76 -7.06 -4.21 14.01
N GLY A 77 -6.04 -5.07 14.07
CA GLY A 77 -4.65 -4.65 14.17
C GLY A 77 -4.19 -3.83 12.96
N ALA A 78 -4.59 -4.23 11.76
CA ALA A 78 -4.32 -3.49 10.52
C ALA A 78 -4.96 -2.09 10.53
N ILE A 79 -6.23 -1.98 10.95
CA ILE A 79 -6.92 -0.71 11.13
C ILE A 79 -6.21 0.16 12.17
N LEU A 80 -5.85 -0.40 13.32
CA LEU A 80 -5.21 0.35 14.39
C LEU A 80 -3.84 0.90 13.96
N ALA A 81 -3.00 0.06 13.37
CA ALA A 81 -1.66 0.45 12.95
C ALA A 81 -1.71 1.40 11.74
N GLY A 82 -2.22 0.93 10.59
CA GLY A 82 -2.13 1.68 9.33
C GLY A 82 -3.28 2.65 9.08
N GLY A 83 -4.39 2.51 9.79
CA GLY A 83 -5.54 3.39 9.65
C GLY A 83 -5.58 4.50 10.69
N ILE A 84 -5.33 4.18 11.96
CA ILE A 84 -5.42 5.14 13.05
C ILE A 84 -4.07 5.79 13.32
N VAL A 85 -3.04 5.00 13.66
CA VAL A 85 -1.72 5.51 14.08
C VAL A 85 -0.93 6.09 12.91
N GLY A 86 -0.80 5.35 11.81
CA GLY A 86 0.02 5.74 10.66
C GLY A 86 -0.32 7.12 10.08
N PRO A 87 -1.59 7.40 9.74
CA PRO A 87 -1.97 8.68 9.15
C PRO A 87 -1.77 9.88 10.09
N VAL A 88 -2.00 9.70 11.39
CA VAL A 88 -1.74 10.75 12.39
C VAL A 88 -0.26 11.05 12.47
N LEU A 89 0.59 10.02 12.53
CA LEU A 89 2.04 10.17 12.51
C LEU A 89 2.53 10.83 11.21
N LEU A 90 1.95 10.46 10.06
CA LEU A 90 2.27 11.10 8.78
C LEU A 90 1.92 12.58 8.83
N MET A 91 0.71 12.97 9.26
CA MET A 91 0.30 14.38 9.27
C MET A 91 1.12 15.21 10.25
N ILE A 92 1.42 14.68 11.44
CA ILE A 92 2.33 15.32 12.41
C ILE A 92 3.71 15.50 11.80
N GLY A 93 4.28 14.47 11.19
CA GLY A 93 5.58 14.55 10.53
C GLY A 93 5.59 15.53 9.36
N LEU A 94 4.58 15.46 8.50
CA LEU A 94 4.43 16.32 7.34
C LEU A 94 4.27 17.80 7.73
N SER A 95 3.64 18.12 8.87
CA SER A 95 3.54 19.50 9.36
C SER A 95 4.91 20.15 9.57
N GLY A 96 5.91 19.38 10.01
CA GLY A 96 7.24 19.85 10.38
C GLY A 96 8.34 19.69 9.31
N MET A 97 8.00 19.25 8.09
CA MET A 97 8.98 19.15 7.00
C MET A 97 8.38 19.42 5.62
N GLN A 98 9.26 19.53 4.62
CA GLN A 98 8.91 19.67 3.21
C GLN A 98 8.18 18.42 2.68
N ALA A 99 7.18 18.61 1.82
CA ALA A 99 6.41 17.53 1.22
C ALA A 99 7.25 16.67 0.27
N SER A 100 8.25 17.25 -0.39
CA SER A 100 9.16 16.49 -1.27
C SER A 100 10.00 15.48 -0.50
N ALA A 101 10.60 15.90 0.62
CA ALA A 101 11.35 15.04 1.52
C ALA A 101 10.43 13.99 2.17
N ALA A 102 9.26 14.40 2.67
CA ALA A 102 8.27 13.49 3.24
C ALA A 102 7.83 12.40 2.24
N SER A 103 7.53 12.80 1.00
CA SER A 103 7.11 11.88 -0.07
C SER A 103 8.19 10.83 -0.35
N LEU A 104 9.45 11.24 -0.46
CA LEU A 104 10.57 10.30 -0.66
C LEU A 104 10.76 9.37 0.55
N LEU A 105 10.64 9.87 1.78
CA LEU A 105 10.74 9.05 2.99
C LEU A 105 9.71 7.92 3.05
N LEU A 106 8.56 8.06 2.38
CA LEU A 106 7.58 6.98 2.27
C LEU A 106 8.12 5.69 1.63
N ASN A 107 9.21 5.77 0.84
CA ASN A 107 9.90 4.57 0.35
C ASN A 107 10.36 3.65 1.50
N ALA A 108 10.58 4.17 2.71
CA ALA A 108 10.95 3.39 3.89
C ALA A 108 9.86 2.39 4.33
N GLU A 109 8.60 2.58 3.93
CA GLU A 109 7.52 1.63 4.18
C GLU A 109 7.86 0.25 3.60
N SER A 110 8.40 0.20 2.37
CA SER A 110 8.79 -1.05 1.72
C SER A 110 9.86 -1.79 2.52
N VAL A 111 10.83 -1.05 3.06
CA VAL A 111 11.90 -1.58 3.92
C VAL A 111 11.32 -2.14 5.21
N PHE A 112 10.45 -1.40 5.92
CA PHE A 112 9.83 -1.90 7.15
C PHE A 112 8.92 -3.09 6.91
N THR A 113 8.14 -3.07 5.82
CA THR A 113 7.27 -4.18 5.43
C THR A 113 8.08 -5.46 5.24
N ALA A 114 9.19 -5.38 4.51
CA ALA A 114 10.07 -6.51 4.28
C ALA A 114 10.83 -6.92 5.56
N LEU A 115 11.39 -6.00 6.34
CA LEU A 115 12.05 -6.37 7.61
C LEU A 115 11.09 -7.08 8.58
N LEU A 116 9.84 -6.64 8.67
CA LEU A 116 8.82 -7.33 9.47
C LEU A 116 8.50 -8.71 8.92
N ALA A 117 8.40 -8.86 7.59
CA ALA A 117 8.25 -10.16 6.93
C ALA A 117 9.40 -11.12 7.33
N TRP A 118 10.63 -10.64 7.43
CA TRP A 118 11.77 -11.46 7.85
C TRP A 118 11.73 -11.83 9.31
N PHE A 119 11.64 -10.84 10.21
CA PHE A 119 11.83 -11.10 11.63
C PHE A 119 10.63 -11.81 12.24
N VAL A 120 9.42 -11.47 11.78
CA VAL A 120 8.18 -12.02 12.33
C VAL A 120 7.77 -13.29 11.59
N PHE A 121 7.86 -13.32 10.25
CA PHE A 121 7.39 -14.44 9.45
C PHE A 121 8.51 -15.37 8.97
N ARG A 122 9.79 -15.03 9.25
CA ARG A 122 10.98 -15.83 8.90
C ARG A 122 11.12 -16.08 7.40
N GLU A 123 10.65 -15.14 6.58
CA GLU A 123 10.87 -15.14 5.13
C GLU A 123 12.30 -14.68 4.85
N ASN A 124 13.10 -15.48 4.14
CA ASN A 124 14.46 -15.10 3.76
C ASN A 124 14.45 -14.19 2.53
N PHE A 125 15.38 -13.24 2.46
CA PHE A 125 15.55 -12.37 1.29
C PHE A 125 16.92 -12.56 0.66
N ASP A 126 17.01 -12.33 -0.65
CA ASP A 126 18.29 -12.32 -1.35
C ASP A 126 19.11 -11.06 -0.97
N ARG A 127 20.44 -11.15 -1.14
CA ARG A 127 21.40 -10.07 -0.91
C ARG A 127 21.03 -8.80 -1.69
N ARG A 128 20.34 -8.95 -2.81
CA ARG A 128 19.89 -7.82 -3.65
C ARG A 128 18.80 -6.99 -2.98
N ILE A 129 17.82 -7.61 -2.30
CA ILE A 129 16.84 -6.89 -1.48
C ILE A 129 17.56 -6.12 -0.38
N ALA A 130 18.51 -6.75 0.31
CA ALA A 130 19.26 -6.10 1.39
C ALA A 130 20.03 -4.86 0.89
N LEU A 131 20.67 -4.93 -0.28
CA LEU A 131 21.31 -3.76 -0.93
C LEU A 131 20.28 -2.68 -1.28
N GLY A 132 19.09 -3.07 -1.75
CA GLY A 132 17.98 -2.15 -2.00
C GLY A 132 17.54 -1.42 -0.73
N MET A 133 17.38 -2.14 0.38
CA MET A 133 17.04 -1.57 1.68
C MET A 133 18.09 -0.59 2.16
N LEU A 134 19.38 -0.97 2.06
CA LEU A 134 20.50 -0.09 2.43
C LEU A 134 20.51 1.19 1.60
N ALA A 135 20.20 1.12 0.30
CA ALA A 135 20.11 2.31 -0.55
C ALA A 135 18.96 3.24 -0.14
N ILE A 136 17.78 2.69 0.19
CA ILE A 136 16.64 3.48 0.69
C ILE A 136 16.98 4.15 2.04
N VAL A 137 17.60 3.39 2.96
CA VAL A 137 18.03 3.91 4.27
C VAL A 137 19.09 5.00 4.10
N ALA A 138 20.07 4.82 3.20
CA ALA A 138 21.06 5.85 2.90
C ALA A 138 20.40 7.13 2.36
N GLY A 139 19.41 6.99 1.47
CA GLY A 139 18.62 8.13 1.00
C GLY A 139 17.88 8.85 2.14
N ALA A 140 17.30 8.11 3.08
CA ALA A 140 16.62 8.69 4.24
C ALA A 140 17.60 9.47 5.14
N VAL A 141 18.80 8.94 5.38
CA VAL A 141 19.87 9.62 6.14
C VAL A 141 20.33 10.91 5.44
N VAL A 142 20.44 10.89 4.11
CA VAL A 142 20.79 12.10 3.33
C VAL A 142 19.74 13.21 3.54
N LEU A 143 18.45 12.86 3.55
CA LEU A 143 17.36 13.81 3.84
C LEU A 143 17.41 14.35 5.28
N SER A 144 17.90 13.55 6.25
CA SER A 144 18.06 14.00 7.64
C SER A 144 19.12 15.07 7.82
N TRP A 145 20.19 15.01 7.03
CA TRP A 145 21.36 15.88 7.19
C TRP A 145 21.13 17.26 6.55
N SER A 146 20.26 17.36 5.55
CA SER A 146 20.27 18.45 4.56
C SER A 146 19.60 19.77 4.93
N GLY A 147 19.54 20.13 6.22
CA GLY A 147 19.59 21.55 6.58
C GLY A 147 18.30 22.24 7.05
N ASP A 148 17.13 21.60 7.04
CA ASP A 148 15.92 22.17 7.68
C ASP A 148 15.74 21.73 9.15
N ALA A 149 16.65 20.91 9.67
CA ALA A 149 16.64 20.42 11.06
C ALA A 149 16.87 21.51 12.13
N HIS A 150 16.94 22.80 11.75
CA HIS A 150 17.31 23.89 12.64
C HIS A 150 16.15 24.44 13.50
N SER A 151 14.89 24.04 13.26
CA SER A 151 13.76 24.50 14.09
C SER A 151 12.90 23.39 14.72
N ALA A 152 12.77 22.21 14.09
CA ALA A 152 11.87 21.13 14.56
C ALA A 152 12.58 19.84 15.05
N GLY A 153 13.91 19.74 14.90
CA GLY A 153 14.68 18.55 15.26
C GLY A 153 14.37 17.32 14.39
N LEU A 154 14.76 16.12 14.85
CA LEU A 154 14.53 14.84 14.15
C LEU A 154 13.07 14.35 14.23
N TRP A 155 12.22 15.01 15.02
CA TRP A 155 10.87 14.54 15.32
C TRP A 155 9.96 14.38 14.09
N PRO A 156 9.90 15.33 13.14
CA PRO A 156 9.07 15.16 11.94
C PRO A 156 9.45 13.92 11.13
N MET A 157 10.75 13.66 11.00
CA MET A 157 11.27 12.49 10.30
C MET A 157 10.92 11.20 11.04
N LEU A 158 11.13 11.16 12.36
CA LEU A 158 10.79 9.99 13.17
C LEU A 158 9.28 9.69 13.13
N ALA A 159 8.43 10.72 13.07
CA ALA A 159 7.00 10.54 12.90
C ALA A 159 6.66 9.90 11.54
N ILE A 160 7.27 10.35 10.44
CA ILE A 160 7.06 9.73 9.12
C ILE A 160 7.59 8.29 9.09
N LEU A 161 8.79 8.04 9.63
CA LEU A 161 9.31 6.67 9.73
C LEU A 161 8.41 5.79 10.60
N GLY A 162 7.84 6.34 11.68
CA GLY A 162 6.84 5.68 12.50
C GLY A 162 5.55 5.38 11.73
N ALA A 163 5.12 6.28 10.85
CA ALA A 163 4.01 6.04 9.93
C ALA A 163 4.32 4.91 8.95
N CYS A 164 5.51 4.90 8.34
CA CYS A 164 5.98 3.83 7.47
C CYS A 164 6.07 2.48 8.19
N LEU A 165 6.51 2.46 9.46
CA LEU A 165 6.50 1.25 10.28
C LEU A 165 5.07 0.78 10.56
N ALA A 166 4.16 1.69 10.91
CA ALA A 166 2.77 1.38 11.16
C ALA A 166 2.07 0.81 9.91
N TRP A 167 2.36 1.35 8.73
CA TRP A 167 1.93 0.77 7.44
C TRP A 167 2.63 -0.55 7.12
N GLY A 168 3.90 -0.72 7.49
CA GLY A 168 4.58 -2.02 7.38
C GLY A 168 3.90 -3.11 8.21
N ILE A 169 3.46 -2.78 9.43
CA ILE A 169 2.65 -3.66 10.27
C ILE A 169 1.30 -3.92 9.58
N ASP A 170 0.61 -2.88 9.16
CA ASP A 170 -0.68 -2.97 8.45
C ASP A 170 -0.60 -3.89 7.21
N ASN A 171 0.40 -3.72 6.35
CA ASN A 171 0.58 -4.53 5.15
C ASN A 171 0.74 -6.02 5.50
N ASN A 172 1.55 -6.33 6.52
CA ASN A 172 1.76 -7.69 6.99
C ASN A 172 0.50 -8.31 7.62
N LEU A 173 -0.29 -7.53 8.38
CA LEU A 173 -1.55 -8.00 8.97
C LEU A 173 -2.66 -8.12 7.91
N THR A 174 -2.72 -7.18 6.97
CA THR A 174 -3.67 -7.18 5.84
C THR A 174 -3.44 -8.38 4.92
N ARG A 175 -2.19 -8.85 4.78
CA ARG A 175 -1.89 -10.11 4.07
C ARG A 175 -2.62 -11.31 4.65
N LYS A 176 -2.96 -11.32 5.95
CA LYS A 176 -3.75 -12.41 6.59
C LYS A 176 -5.24 -12.37 6.26
N VAL A 177 -5.73 -11.30 5.63
CA VAL A 177 -7.12 -11.13 5.20
C VAL A 177 -7.24 -10.86 3.71
N SER A 178 -6.18 -11.08 2.92
CA SER A 178 -6.09 -10.67 1.52
C SER A 178 -7.01 -11.41 0.55
N LEU A 179 -7.60 -12.53 0.97
CA LEU A 179 -8.64 -13.25 0.21
C LEU A 179 -9.99 -12.51 0.26
N THR A 180 -10.14 -11.56 1.20
CA THR A 180 -11.31 -10.69 1.27
C THR A 180 -11.22 -9.58 0.22
N ASP A 181 -12.38 -9.16 -0.30
CA ASP A 181 -12.45 -8.09 -1.30
C ASP A 181 -11.72 -6.81 -0.84
N ALA A 182 -10.73 -6.38 -1.63
CA ALA A 182 -9.85 -5.26 -1.29
C ALA A 182 -10.59 -3.92 -1.16
N THR A 183 -11.64 -3.68 -1.96
CA THR A 183 -12.43 -2.45 -1.85
C THR A 183 -13.26 -2.43 -0.57
N TRP A 184 -13.65 -3.60 -0.06
CA TRP A 184 -14.33 -3.73 1.24
C TRP A 184 -13.37 -3.43 2.39
N ILE A 185 -12.20 -4.09 2.38
CA ILE A 185 -11.14 -3.92 3.38
C ILE A 185 -10.83 -2.42 3.53
N ALA A 186 -10.59 -1.74 2.41
CA ALA A 186 -10.26 -0.32 2.44
C ALA A 186 -11.44 0.59 2.80
N SER A 187 -12.66 0.27 2.37
CA SER A 187 -13.85 1.01 2.80
C SER A 187 -14.01 0.94 4.32
N VAL A 188 -13.91 -0.25 4.91
CA VAL A 188 -14.04 -0.42 6.36
C VAL A 188 -12.86 0.21 7.10
N LYS A 189 -11.62 0.03 6.63
CA LYS A 189 -10.45 0.73 7.20
C LYS A 189 -10.64 2.23 7.17
N GLY A 190 -11.07 2.79 6.05
CA GLY A 190 -11.34 4.22 5.89
C GLY A 190 -12.43 4.72 6.85
N LEU A 191 -13.57 4.04 6.92
CA LEU A 191 -14.69 4.44 7.77
C LEU A 191 -14.35 4.36 9.27
N VAL A 192 -13.75 3.26 9.71
CA VAL A 192 -13.39 3.08 11.13
C VAL A 192 -12.30 4.07 11.53
N SER A 193 -11.23 4.16 10.73
CA SER A 193 -10.11 5.05 11.06
C SER A 193 -10.49 6.52 10.97
N GLY A 194 -11.25 6.87 9.93
CA GLY A 194 -11.80 8.21 9.76
C GLY A 194 -12.69 8.61 10.94
N GLY A 195 -13.64 7.75 11.32
CA GLY A 195 -14.52 7.98 12.46
C GLY A 195 -13.76 8.13 13.79
N VAL A 196 -12.81 7.25 14.06
CA VAL A 196 -11.98 7.29 15.28
C VAL A 196 -11.13 8.56 15.30
N ASN A 197 -10.37 8.86 14.24
CA ASN A 197 -9.48 10.01 14.20
C ASN A 197 -10.23 11.34 14.21
N LEU A 198 -11.37 11.45 13.51
CA LEU A 198 -12.22 12.64 13.59
C LEU A 198 -12.74 12.86 15.01
N THR A 199 -13.22 11.80 15.66
CA THR A 199 -13.75 11.89 17.03
C THR A 199 -12.67 12.28 18.03
N LEU A 200 -11.47 11.68 17.93
CA LEU A 200 -10.35 12.02 18.78
C LEU A 200 -9.85 13.44 18.54
N ALA A 201 -9.73 13.88 17.29
CA ALA A 201 -9.30 15.24 16.97
C ALA A 201 -10.28 16.29 17.53
N LEU A 202 -11.58 16.09 17.34
CA LEU A 202 -12.61 16.97 17.89
C LEU A 202 -12.61 16.96 19.43
N TRP A 203 -12.41 15.80 20.04
CA TRP A 203 -12.31 15.67 21.50
C TRP A 203 -11.08 16.38 22.08
N LEU A 204 -9.96 16.40 21.34
CA LEU A 204 -8.74 17.13 21.67
C LEU A 204 -8.84 18.65 21.37
N GLY A 205 -9.98 19.12 20.86
CA GLY A 205 -10.27 20.54 20.65
C GLY A 205 -10.00 21.05 19.24
N ALA A 206 -9.79 20.19 18.25
CA ALA A 206 -9.70 20.61 16.85
C ALA A 206 -11.03 21.24 16.40
N SER A 207 -10.93 22.33 15.64
CA SER A 207 -12.10 22.98 15.04
C SER A 207 -12.41 22.40 13.66
N ILE A 208 -13.69 22.29 13.34
CA ILE A 208 -14.11 21.87 12.00
C ILE A 208 -13.68 22.98 11.01
N PRO A 209 -12.90 22.65 9.96
CA PRO A 209 -12.44 23.64 9.02
C PRO A 209 -13.60 24.13 8.14
N ALA A 210 -13.39 25.22 7.42
CA ALA A 210 -14.38 25.70 6.48
C ALA A 210 -14.68 24.65 5.38
N LEU A 211 -15.89 24.71 4.84
CA LEU A 211 -16.42 23.70 3.92
C LEU A 211 -15.50 23.39 2.72
N PRO A 212 -14.81 24.37 2.10
CA PRO A 212 -13.88 24.07 1.01
C PRO A 212 -12.71 23.18 1.42
N GLN A 213 -12.11 23.43 2.58
CA GLN A 213 -10.99 22.64 3.12
C GLN A 213 -11.46 21.25 3.53
N LEU A 214 -12.64 21.16 4.15
CA LEU A 214 -13.26 19.88 4.50
C LEU A 214 -13.52 19.03 3.25
N ALA A 215 -14.15 19.62 2.22
CA ALA A 215 -14.43 18.94 0.96
C ALA A 215 -13.14 18.58 0.21
N GLY A 216 -12.16 19.48 0.21
CA GLY A 216 -10.84 19.25 -0.37
C GLY A 216 -10.11 18.07 0.29
N ALA A 217 -10.09 18.02 1.63
CA ALA A 217 -9.51 16.91 2.38
C ALA A 217 -10.23 15.58 2.09
N MET A 218 -11.56 15.57 2.08
CA MET A 218 -12.31 14.35 1.74
C MET A 218 -12.07 13.91 0.29
N LEU A 219 -11.94 14.86 -0.65
CA LEU A 219 -11.67 14.56 -2.06
C LEU A 219 -10.25 14.01 -2.25
N VAL A 220 -9.24 14.62 -1.62
CA VAL A 220 -7.87 14.09 -1.60
C VAL A 220 -7.87 12.69 -0.98
N GLY A 221 -8.60 12.50 0.13
CA GLY A 221 -8.83 11.22 0.76
C GLY A 221 -9.36 10.14 -0.19
N LEU A 222 -10.44 10.48 -0.89
CA LEU A 222 -11.07 9.62 -1.88
C LEU A 222 -10.12 9.30 -3.03
N LEU A 223 -9.45 10.29 -3.61
CA LEU A 223 -8.60 10.08 -4.79
C LEU A 223 -7.32 9.32 -4.44
N ALA A 224 -6.59 9.79 -3.42
CA ALA A 224 -5.26 9.28 -3.07
C ALA A 224 -5.31 7.90 -2.41
N TYR A 225 -6.30 7.63 -1.56
CA TYR A 225 -6.39 6.36 -0.82
C TYR A 225 -7.51 5.43 -1.34
N GLY A 226 -8.60 5.99 -1.88
CA GLY A 226 -9.74 5.21 -2.37
C GLY A 226 -9.60 4.78 -3.83
N VAL A 227 -9.70 5.75 -4.76
CA VAL A 227 -9.63 5.52 -6.21
C VAL A 227 -8.29 4.93 -6.60
N SER A 228 -7.20 5.44 -6.03
CA SER A 228 -5.87 4.87 -6.22
C SER A 228 -5.83 3.37 -5.92
N LEU A 229 -6.41 2.94 -4.79
CA LEU A 229 -6.46 1.53 -4.44
C LEU A 229 -7.30 0.73 -5.43
N THR A 230 -8.45 1.23 -5.84
CA THR A 230 -9.29 0.56 -6.85
C THR A 230 -8.51 0.36 -8.17
N LEU A 231 -7.77 1.37 -8.60
CA LEU A 231 -6.89 1.28 -9.78
C LEU A 231 -5.73 0.31 -9.55
N PHE A 232 -5.14 0.28 -8.35
CA PHE A 232 -4.12 -0.69 -7.99
C PHE A 232 -4.66 -2.13 -8.07
N VAL A 233 -5.88 -2.38 -7.56
CA VAL A 233 -6.55 -3.69 -7.66
C VAL A 233 -6.83 -4.08 -9.11
N VAL A 234 -7.23 -3.14 -9.96
CA VAL A 234 -7.33 -3.37 -11.42
C VAL A 234 -5.98 -3.73 -12.01
N GLY A 235 -4.92 -3.01 -11.61
CA GLY A 235 -3.54 -3.32 -11.96
C GLY A 235 -3.16 -4.75 -11.58
N LEU A 236 -3.44 -5.16 -10.34
CA LEU A 236 -3.14 -6.51 -9.84
C LEU A 236 -3.80 -7.60 -10.70
N ARG A 237 -5.07 -7.39 -11.06
CA ARG A 237 -5.84 -8.34 -11.88
C ARG A 237 -5.28 -8.52 -13.30
N HIS A 238 -4.70 -7.47 -13.88
CA HIS A 238 -4.22 -7.51 -15.27
C HIS A 238 -2.72 -7.74 -15.42
N LEU A 239 -1.89 -7.30 -14.47
CA LEU A 239 -0.43 -7.36 -14.56
C LEU A 239 0.21 -8.36 -13.60
N GLY A 240 -0.52 -8.78 -12.56
CA GLY A 240 0.01 -9.52 -11.42
C GLY A 240 0.74 -8.64 -10.41
N THR A 241 0.87 -9.17 -9.19
CA THR A 241 1.47 -8.50 -8.01
C THR A 241 2.80 -7.83 -8.28
N ALA A 242 3.74 -8.55 -8.91
CA ALA A 242 5.09 -8.05 -9.16
C ALA A 242 5.11 -6.78 -10.03
N ARG A 243 4.41 -6.80 -11.17
CA ARG A 243 4.41 -5.67 -12.11
C ARG A 243 3.60 -4.50 -11.58
N THR A 244 2.45 -4.74 -10.97
CA THR A 244 1.65 -3.66 -10.37
C THR A 244 2.40 -3.00 -9.21
N GLY A 245 3.03 -3.79 -8.34
CA GLY A 245 3.88 -3.28 -7.26
C GLY A 245 5.04 -2.45 -7.78
N ALA A 246 5.69 -2.88 -8.87
CA ALA A 246 6.73 -2.11 -9.55
C ALA A 246 6.25 -0.74 -10.00
N TYR A 247 5.13 -0.67 -10.72
CA TYR A 247 4.56 0.61 -11.13
C TYR A 247 4.10 1.46 -9.95
N PHE A 248 3.53 0.86 -8.90
CA PHE A 248 3.05 1.60 -7.75
C PHE A 248 4.18 2.18 -6.88
N SER A 249 5.33 1.50 -6.83
CA SER A 249 6.50 1.93 -6.06
C SER A 249 7.10 3.27 -6.50
N ILE A 250 6.70 3.80 -7.68
CA ILE A 250 7.12 5.11 -8.15
C ILE A 250 6.29 6.26 -7.52
N ALA A 251 5.24 5.95 -6.77
CA ALA A 251 4.34 6.94 -6.18
C ALA A 251 5.04 8.00 -5.30
N PRO A 252 5.98 7.63 -4.39
CA PRO A 252 6.80 8.59 -3.66
C PRO A 252 7.48 9.65 -4.52
N PHE A 253 7.92 9.27 -5.73
CA PHE A 253 8.60 10.17 -6.66
C PHE A 253 7.63 11.12 -7.36
N PHE A 254 6.40 10.69 -7.65
CA PHE A 254 5.35 11.60 -8.11
C PHE A 254 4.99 12.64 -7.05
N GLY A 255 4.94 12.25 -5.77
CA GLY A 255 4.76 13.18 -4.66
C GLY A 255 5.88 14.20 -4.59
N ALA A 256 7.13 13.74 -4.64
CA ALA A 256 8.29 14.63 -4.63
C ALA A 256 8.32 15.60 -5.82
N LEU A 257 8.01 15.10 -7.02
CA LEU A 257 7.92 15.92 -8.22
C LEU A 257 6.83 16.98 -8.11
N LEU A 258 5.62 16.61 -7.66
CA LEU A 258 4.53 17.57 -7.51
C LEU A 258 4.88 18.64 -6.45
N ALA A 259 5.49 18.26 -5.32
CA ALA A 259 5.93 19.22 -4.31
C ALA A 259 6.92 20.26 -4.88
N VAL A 260 7.89 19.81 -5.68
CA VAL A 260 8.81 20.72 -6.40
C VAL A 260 8.06 21.61 -7.39
N LEU A 261 7.12 21.07 -8.16
CA LEU A 261 6.29 21.85 -9.10
C LEU A 261 5.39 22.87 -8.38
N MET A 262 5.01 22.59 -7.13
CA MET A 262 4.27 23.51 -6.26
C MET A 262 5.15 24.57 -5.61
N GLY A 263 6.47 24.56 -5.87
CA GLY A 263 7.40 25.62 -5.48
C GLY A 263 8.41 25.25 -4.40
N GLU A 264 8.49 23.98 -3.97
CA GLU A 264 9.55 23.56 -3.05
C GLU A 264 10.93 23.59 -3.73
N PRO A 265 12.00 24.01 -3.01
CA PRO A 265 13.33 24.15 -3.58
C PRO A 265 13.94 22.79 -3.93
N VAL A 266 14.57 22.71 -5.11
CA VAL A 266 15.38 21.54 -5.49
C VAL A 266 16.74 21.63 -4.82
N THR A 267 16.95 20.83 -3.78
CA THR A 267 18.23 20.76 -3.07
C THR A 267 19.10 19.62 -3.61
N SER A 268 20.42 19.74 -3.49
CA SER A 268 21.35 18.67 -3.84
C SER A 268 21.08 17.39 -3.05
N SER A 269 20.67 17.52 -1.80
CA SER A 269 20.31 16.39 -0.95
C SER A 269 19.00 15.73 -1.35
N LEU A 270 17.99 16.49 -1.79
CA LEU A 270 16.77 15.93 -2.35
C LEU A 270 17.08 15.09 -3.59
N LEU A 271 17.95 15.59 -4.49
CA LEU A 271 18.38 14.86 -5.68
C LEU A 271 19.17 13.60 -5.34
N LEU A 272 20.13 13.69 -4.41
CA LEU A 272 20.93 12.55 -3.98
C LEU A 272 20.07 11.48 -3.28
N ALA A 273 19.18 11.89 -2.38
CA ALA A 273 18.26 10.98 -1.72
C ALA A 273 17.30 10.33 -2.72
N GLY A 274 16.74 11.11 -3.64
CA GLY A 274 15.90 10.61 -4.72
C GLY A 274 16.62 9.57 -5.58
N ALA A 275 17.88 9.81 -5.95
CA ALA A 275 18.69 8.86 -6.71
C ALA A 275 18.96 7.55 -5.94
N LEU A 276 19.32 7.65 -4.64
CA LEU A 276 19.55 6.49 -3.78
C LEU A 276 18.29 5.66 -3.57
N MET A 277 17.16 6.31 -3.32
CA MET A 277 15.88 5.61 -3.14
C MET A 277 15.39 5.02 -4.46
N ALA A 278 15.56 5.69 -5.60
CA ALA A 278 15.23 5.13 -6.91
C ALA A 278 16.07 3.89 -7.22
N LEU A 279 17.37 3.92 -6.91
CA LEU A 279 18.24 2.76 -7.00
C LEU A 279 17.76 1.62 -6.10
N GLY A 280 17.40 1.93 -4.85
CA GLY A 280 16.91 0.96 -3.89
C GLY A 280 15.59 0.30 -4.33
N THR A 281 14.64 1.09 -4.81
CA THR A 281 13.38 0.61 -5.39
C THR A 281 13.66 -0.26 -6.61
N TRP A 282 14.53 0.18 -7.53
CA TRP A 282 14.92 -0.62 -8.69
C TRP A 282 15.54 -1.98 -8.29
N LEU A 283 16.39 -2.01 -7.26
CA LEU A 283 17.00 -3.25 -6.77
C LEU A 283 15.97 -4.23 -6.19
N HIS A 284 14.98 -3.75 -5.43
CA HIS A 284 13.87 -4.59 -4.93
C HIS A 284 13.04 -5.16 -6.08
N LEU A 285 12.76 -4.37 -7.11
CA LEU A 285 11.86 -4.79 -8.20
C LEU A 285 12.51 -5.72 -9.22
N THR A 286 13.83 -5.65 -9.38
CA THR A 286 14.58 -6.46 -10.35
C THR A 286 15.17 -7.73 -9.74
N GLU A 287 14.84 -8.02 -8.50
CA GLU A 287 15.16 -9.28 -7.87
C GLU A 287 14.37 -10.42 -8.54
N HIS A 288 15.03 -11.57 -8.67
CA HIS A 288 14.47 -12.77 -9.28
C HIS A 288 14.31 -13.83 -8.18
N HIS A 289 13.09 -14.03 -7.69
CA HIS A 289 12.76 -15.14 -6.82
C HIS A 289 12.56 -16.40 -7.69
N GLU A 290 13.62 -17.20 -7.84
CA GLU A 290 13.56 -18.52 -8.45
C GLU A 290 14.14 -19.53 -7.46
N HIS A 291 13.27 -20.30 -6.82
CA HIS A 291 13.67 -21.36 -5.91
C HIS A 291 12.73 -22.55 -5.99
N ARG A 292 13.33 -23.72 -5.80
CA ARG A 292 12.61 -24.98 -5.66
C ARG A 292 11.81 -24.93 -4.37
N HIS A 293 10.50 -25.10 -4.47
CA HIS A 293 9.62 -25.14 -3.31
C HIS A 293 8.73 -26.37 -3.37
N ILE A 294 8.27 -26.76 -2.18
CA ILE A 294 7.36 -27.88 -1.97
C ILE A 294 6.02 -27.26 -1.60
N HIS A 295 5.01 -27.47 -2.43
CA HIS A 295 3.63 -27.23 -2.01
C HIS A 295 3.29 -28.34 -1.01
N ALA A 296 3.06 -27.96 0.25
CA ALA A 296 2.57 -28.90 1.24
C ALA A 296 1.14 -29.27 0.90
N GLU A 297 0.71 -30.46 1.34
CA GLU A 297 -0.68 -30.91 1.23
C GLU A 297 -1.63 -29.81 1.75
N LEU A 298 -2.47 -29.28 0.86
CA LEU A 298 -3.35 -28.15 1.16
C LEU A 298 -4.78 -28.50 0.72
N MET A 299 -5.69 -28.38 1.67
CA MET A 299 -7.12 -28.45 1.43
C MET A 299 -7.67 -27.02 1.44
N HIS A 300 -8.13 -26.54 0.30
CA HIS A 300 -8.77 -25.23 0.21
C HIS A 300 -9.97 -25.24 -0.74
N ASP A 301 -10.77 -24.19 -0.63
CA ASP A 301 -12.00 -24.01 -1.39
C ASP A 301 -11.92 -22.67 -2.13
N HIS A 302 -11.81 -22.74 -3.45
CA HIS A 302 -11.78 -21.58 -4.34
C HIS A 302 -12.46 -21.88 -5.68
N ASP A 303 -12.95 -20.82 -6.32
CA ASP A 303 -13.41 -20.87 -7.71
C ASP A 303 -12.23 -21.11 -8.64
N HIS A 304 -12.34 -22.12 -9.49
CA HIS A 304 -11.32 -22.42 -10.50
C HIS A 304 -11.97 -22.97 -11.77
N ALA A 305 -11.20 -22.95 -12.85
CA ALA A 305 -11.44 -23.70 -14.06
C ALA A 305 -10.23 -24.62 -14.27
N HIS A 306 -10.40 -25.77 -14.91
CA HIS A 306 -9.32 -26.73 -15.11
C HIS A 306 -8.17 -26.13 -15.93
N ASP A 307 -6.97 -26.13 -15.36
CA ASP A 307 -5.70 -25.71 -15.96
C ASP A 307 -4.58 -26.71 -15.57
N GLU A 308 -3.31 -26.40 -15.85
CA GLU A 308 -2.18 -27.26 -15.48
C GLU A 308 -2.08 -27.56 -13.97
N HIS A 309 -2.63 -26.70 -13.12
CA HIS A 309 -2.53 -26.79 -11.66
C HIS A 309 -3.81 -27.38 -11.03
N HIS A 310 -4.89 -27.52 -11.81
CA HIS A 310 -6.19 -28.02 -11.37
C HIS A 310 -6.66 -29.17 -12.26
N GLN A 311 -5.87 -30.25 -12.28
CA GLN A 311 -6.24 -31.51 -12.94
C GLN A 311 -6.65 -32.53 -11.88
N HIS A 312 -7.95 -32.62 -11.62
CA HIS A 312 -8.54 -33.55 -10.66
C HIS A 312 -9.94 -33.98 -11.11
N GLU A 313 -10.33 -35.17 -10.67
CA GLU A 313 -11.67 -35.71 -10.94
C GLU A 313 -12.71 -35.13 -9.97
N HIS A 314 -13.96 -35.07 -10.43
CA HIS A 314 -15.08 -34.59 -9.65
C HIS A 314 -16.08 -35.71 -9.38
N ASP A 315 -16.63 -35.74 -8.16
CA ASP A 315 -17.74 -36.64 -7.79
C ASP A 315 -19.09 -36.22 -8.41
N PHE A 316 -19.10 -35.09 -9.13
CA PHE A 316 -20.29 -34.49 -9.74
C PHE A 316 -19.98 -33.96 -11.15
N GLN A 317 -21.02 -33.88 -12.01
CA GLN A 317 -20.85 -33.44 -13.38
C GLN A 317 -20.52 -31.94 -13.46
N THR A 318 -19.36 -31.60 -14.02
CA THR A 318 -18.97 -30.23 -14.36
C THR A 318 -18.97 -30.02 -15.87
N THR A 319 -19.42 -28.85 -16.33
CA THR A 319 -19.33 -28.49 -17.75
C THR A 319 -17.87 -28.15 -18.09
N PRO A 320 -17.30 -28.69 -19.18
CA PRO A 320 -15.93 -28.35 -19.58
C PRO A 320 -15.76 -26.84 -19.75
N GLY A 321 -14.80 -26.25 -19.03
CA GLY A 321 -14.51 -24.81 -19.08
C GLY A 321 -15.39 -23.91 -18.19
N SER A 322 -16.34 -24.45 -17.42
CA SER A 322 -17.10 -23.65 -16.45
C SER A 322 -16.32 -23.43 -15.14
N GLN A 323 -16.36 -22.22 -14.60
CA GLN A 323 -15.89 -21.94 -13.25
C GLN A 323 -16.77 -22.64 -12.22
N HIS A 324 -16.13 -23.27 -11.25
CA HIS A 324 -16.81 -23.98 -10.19
C HIS A 324 -15.97 -23.96 -8.92
N ARG A 325 -16.65 -24.12 -7.79
CA ARG A 325 -16.10 -23.99 -6.44
C ARG A 325 -16.46 -25.21 -5.61
N HIS A 326 -15.43 -25.84 -5.06
CA HIS A 326 -15.56 -26.90 -4.07
C HIS A 326 -14.26 -27.04 -3.30
N LEU A 327 -14.27 -27.95 -2.31
CA LEU A 327 -13.09 -28.28 -1.55
C LEU A 327 -12.18 -29.21 -2.38
N HIS A 328 -10.95 -28.78 -2.65
CA HIS A 328 -9.96 -29.57 -3.40
C HIS A 328 -8.79 -29.94 -2.52
N HIS A 329 -8.22 -31.10 -2.81
CA HIS A 329 -7.02 -31.63 -2.19
C HIS A 329 -5.88 -31.54 -3.19
N HIS A 330 -4.84 -30.77 -2.86
CA HIS A 330 -3.61 -30.72 -3.64
C HIS A 330 -2.57 -31.66 -3.02
N GLU A 331 -2.13 -32.67 -3.77
CA GLU A 331 -1.02 -33.53 -3.37
C GLU A 331 0.32 -32.76 -3.35
N PRO A 332 1.29 -33.18 -2.51
CA PRO A 332 2.58 -32.50 -2.44
C PRO A 332 3.33 -32.49 -3.77
N LEU A 333 3.48 -31.31 -4.38
CA LEU A 333 4.21 -31.12 -5.63
C LEU A 333 5.50 -30.34 -5.36
N THR A 334 6.63 -30.85 -5.86
CA THR A 334 7.91 -30.15 -5.82
C THR A 334 8.24 -29.64 -7.22
N HIS A 335 8.26 -28.32 -7.37
CA HIS A 335 8.67 -27.70 -8.61
C HIS A 335 9.45 -26.41 -8.37
N ALA A 336 10.05 -25.89 -9.44
CA ALA A 336 10.78 -24.64 -9.42
C ALA A 336 10.20 -23.76 -10.51
N HIS A 337 9.58 -22.67 -10.10
CA HIS A 337 9.14 -21.60 -11.00
C HIS A 337 9.34 -20.25 -10.33
N ARG A 338 9.41 -19.23 -11.17
CA ARG A 338 9.44 -17.84 -10.74
C ARG A 338 8.12 -17.50 -10.07
N HIS A 339 8.19 -17.06 -8.83
CA HIS A 339 7.03 -16.56 -8.10
C HIS A 339 7.46 -15.43 -7.15
N PHE A 340 6.52 -14.58 -6.78
CA PHE A 340 6.71 -13.63 -5.68
C PHE A 340 6.07 -14.22 -4.42
N PRO A 341 6.47 -13.76 -3.22
CA PRO A 341 5.79 -14.13 -1.98
C PRO A 341 4.33 -13.64 -2.05
N ASP A 342 3.40 -14.54 -2.36
CA ASP A 342 1.96 -14.26 -2.34
C ASP A 342 1.27 -15.13 -1.28
N ALA A 343 -0.06 -15.05 -1.19
CA ALA A 343 -0.81 -15.84 -0.21
C ALA A 343 -0.87 -17.34 -0.56
N HIS A 344 -0.71 -17.68 -1.84
CA HIS A 344 -0.76 -19.03 -2.36
C HIS A 344 0.62 -19.72 -2.35
N HIS A 345 1.71 -18.95 -2.26
CA HIS A 345 3.10 -19.40 -2.22
C HIS A 345 3.76 -19.08 -0.86
N GLN A 346 3.14 -19.49 0.25
CA GLN A 346 3.78 -19.49 1.57
C GLN A 346 4.55 -20.80 1.75
N HIS A 347 5.88 -20.78 1.54
CA HIS A 347 6.72 -21.97 1.66
C HIS A 347 7.64 -21.88 2.87
N LYS A 348 7.83 -23.00 3.57
CA LYS A 348 8.96 -23.18 4.48
C LYS A 348 10.17 -23.58 3.63
N HIS A 349 11.20 -22.74 3.62
CA HIS A 349 12.49 -23.04 3.02
C HIS A 349 13.31 -23.98 3.88
#